data_AF-A0A4P5X6G3-F1
#
_entry.id   AF-A0A4P5X6G3-F1
#
_cell.length_a   1.000
_cell.length_b   1.000
_cell.length_c   1.000
_cell.angle_alpha   90.00
_cell.angle_beta   90.00
_cell.angle_gamma   90.00
#
_symmetry.space_group_name_H-M   'P 1'
#
loop_
_entity.id
_entity.type
_entity.pdbx_description
1 polymer ?
#
loop_
_entity_poly.entity_id
_entity_poly.type
_entity_poly.pdbx_seq_one_letter_code
_entity_poly.pdbx_strand_id
1 'polypeptide(L)'
;MRHIALITTGGTIEKTYDEATGSLGNTRSIVDRMLRRLRLADTAINVIELMSKDSLHMTEEDRKTIAEAVEAVLRTQPTGIVILHGTDTLELTGKALHDRFATTTAPIILTGAMRPYEMVRSDALQNLTEAVFAAGVVKPGVYCVAHGRALAFPNVTKDRAKGTFVEK
;
A
#
# COMPACT_ATOMS: atom_id res chain seq x y z
N MET A 1 -19.35 -3.86 -10.70
CA MET A 1 -18.02 -3.23 -10.82
C MET A 1 -17.45 -3.05 -9.42
N ARG A 2 -16.19 -3.44 -9.18
CA ARG A 2 -15.50 -3.24 -7.90
C ARG A 2 -14.99 -1.80 -7.84
N HIS A 3 -15.15 -1.14 -6.69
CA HIS A 3 -14.63 0.20 -6.44
C HIS A 3 -13.53 0.10 -5.40
N ILE A 4 -12.28 0.33 -5.81
CA ILE A 4 -11.11 0.28 -4.92
C ILE A 4 -10.56 1.68 -4.76
N ALA A 5 -10.37 2.10 -3.52
CA ALA A 5 -9.61 3.31 -3.22
C ALA A 5 -8.13 2.94 -3.09
N LEU A 6 -7.25 3.66 -3.79
CA LEU A 6 -5.81 3.50 -3.72
C LEU A 6 -5.20 4.74 -3.09
N ILE A 7 -4.83 4.64 -1.82
CA ILE A 7 -4.21 5.73 -1.05
C ILE A 7 -2.70 5.61 -1.20
N THR A 8 -2.03 6.68 -1.62
CA THR A 8 -0.57 6.73 -1.71
C THR A 8 0.01 7.53 -0.57
N THR A 9 1.03 6.99 0.10
CA THR A 9 1.72 7.65 1.21
C THR A 9 3.20 7.87 0.92
N GLY A 10 3.64 7.62 -0.32
CA GLY A 10 5.05 7.59 -0.71
C GLY A 10 5.67 6.20 -0.58
N GLY A 11 6.87 6.16 0.00
CA GLY A 11 7.66 4.93 0.11
C GLY A 11 8.40 4.51 -1.17
N THR A 12 9.15 3.42 -1.06
CA THR A 12 10.06 2.90 -2.10
C THR A 12 9.38 2.64 -3.44
N ILE A 13 8.09 2.30 -3.45
CA ILE A 13 7.33 1.98 -4.67
C ILE A 13 7.23 3.18 -5.63
N GLU A 14 7.28 4.40 -5.10
CA GLU A 14 7.21 5.66 -5.85
C GLU A 14 8.55 6.37 -6.02
N LYS A 15 9.66 5.77 -5.53
CA LYS A 15 10.99 6.37 -5.68
C LYS A 15 11.35 6.40 -7.17
N THR A 16 11.48 7.61 -7.70
CA THR A 16 12.05 7.92 -9.00
C THR A 16 13.55 8.17 -8.87
N TYR A 17 14.33 7.73 -9.85
CA TYR A 17 15.74 8.11 -9.94
C TYR A 17 15.89 9.47 -10.62
N ASP A 18 16.60 10.37 -9.97
CA ASP A 18 17.00 11.65 -10.54
C ASP A 18 18.48 11.57 -10.99
N GLU A 19 18.69 11.54 -12.30
CA GLU A 19 20.02 11.47 -12.91
C GLU A 19 20.88 12.71 -12.63
N ALA A 20 20.26 13.88 -12.44
CA ALA A 20 20.99 15.13 -12.22
C ALA A 20 21.60 15.20 -10.81
N THR A 21 20.90 14.63 -9.82
CA THR A 21 21.35 14.61 -8.43
C THR A 21 21.94 13.25 -8.01
N GLY A 22 21.78 12.21 -8.83
CA GLY A 22 22.16 10.84 -8.51
C GLY A 22 21.35 10.22 -7.37
N SER A 23 20.19 10.79 -7.02
CA SER A 23 19.41 10.42 -5.84
C SER A 23 18.10 9.72 -6.19
N LEU A 24 17.61 8.88 -5.27
CA LEU A 24 16.28 8.28 -5.34
C LEU A 24 15.33 9.08 -4.45
N GLY A 25 14.29 9.66 -5.04
CA GLY A 25 13.30 10.47 -4.33
C GLY A 25 11.90 10.30 -4.92
N ASN A 26 10.87 10.70 -4.17
CA ASN A 26 9.48 10.61 -4.63
C ASN A 26 9.06 11.93 -5.29
N THR A 27 9.42 12.12 -6.56
CA THR A 27 9.21 13.40 -7.26
C THR A 27 7.91 13.46 -8.06
N ARG A 28 7.35 12.31 -8.44
CA ARG A 28 6.08 12.17 -9.20
C ARG A 28 5.37 10.88 -8.82
N SER A 29 4.05 10.90 -8.81
CA SER A 29 3.24 9.68 -8.64
C SER A 29 3.43 8.74 -9.83
N ILE A 30 4.10 7.60 -9.57
CA ILE A 30 4.33 6.54 -10.57
C ILE A 30 3.11 5.61 -10.67
N VAL A 31 2.17 5.72 -9.72
CA VAL A 31 1.02 4.83 -9.59
C VAL A 31 0.18 4.79 -10.86
N ASP A 32 -0.10 5.95 -11.46
CA ASP A 32 -0.80 6.02 -12.73
C ASP A 32 -0.10 5.25 -13.87
N ARG A 33 1.24 5.25 -13.89
CA ARG A 33 2.02 4.45 -14.87
C ARG A 33 1.84 2.96 -14.61
N MET A 34 1.80 2.55 -13.35
CA MET A 34 1.58 1.15 -12.97
C MET A 34 0.15 0.72 -13.34
N LEU A 35 -0.85 1.52 -12.98
CA LEU A 35 -2.26 1.26 -13.28
C LEU A 35 -2.53 1.14 -14.77
N ARG A 36 -1.91 1.98 -15.61
CA ARG A 36 -2.02 1.87 -17.09
C ARG A 36 -1.47 0.56 -17.67
N ARG A 37 -0.62 -0.17 -16.95
CA ARG A 37 -0.13 -1.50 -17.37
C ARG A 37 -1.10 -2.62 -17.01
N LEU A 38 -2.10 -2.36 -16.17
CA LEU A 38 -3.07 -3.35 -15.73
C LEU A 38 -4.30 -3.31 -16.63
N ARG A 39 -4.85 -4.50 -16.94
CA ARG A 39 -6.14 -4.63 -17.61
C ARG A 39 -7.24 -4.84 -16.56
N LEU A 40 -7.88 -3.74 -16.15
CA LEU A 40 -8.88 -3.72 -15.07
C LEU A 40 -10.31 -3.78 -15.63
N ALA A 41 -10.76 -4.96 -16.07
CA ALA A 41 -12.05 -5.11 -16.77
C ALA A 41 -13.27 -4.71 -15.92
N ASP A 42 -13.30 -5.09 -14.63
CA ASP A 42 -14.44 -4.89 -13.72
C ASP A 42 -14.07 -4.15 -12.44
N THR A 43 -12.97 -3.39 -12.47
CA THR A 43 -12.41 -2.70 -11.30
C THR A 43 -12.14 -1.24 -11.63
N ALA A 44 -12.83 -0.34 -10.94
CA ALA A 44 -12.53 1.08 -10.93
C ALA A 44 -11.61 1.41 -9.75
N ILE A 45 -10.54 2.16 -10.01
CA ILE A 45 -9.58 2.59 -8.98
C ILE A 45 -9.66 4.11 -8.84
N ASN A 46 -9.93 4.58 -7.62
CA ASN A 46 -9.84 5.99 -7.25
C ASN A 46 -8.53 6.23 -6.51
N VAL A 47 -7.62 6.99 -7.09
CA VAL A 47 -6.31 7.30 -6.49
C VAL A 47 -6.44 8.51 -5.57
N ILE A 48 -5.93 8.39 -4.35
CA ILE A 48 -5.88 9.46 -3.34
C ILE A 48 -4.43 9.65 -2.96
N GLU A 49 -3.82 10.73 -3.44
CA GLU A 49 -2.45 11.11 -3.08
C GLU A 49 -2.46 11.80 -1.72
N LEU A 50 -2.21 11.03 -0.65
CA LEU A 50 -2.33 11.54 0.71
C LEU A 50 -1.05 12.26 1.15
N MET A 51 0.10 11.66 0.86
CA MET A 51 1.41 12.20 1.20
C MET A 51 2.50 11.50 0.38
N SER A 52 3.71 12.06 0.40
CA SER A 52 4.89 11.50 -0.28
C SER A 52 6.07 11.47 0.69
N LYS A 53 6.09 10.49 1.60
CA LYS A 53 7.09 10.40 2.68
C LYS A 53 7.83 9.07 2.66
N ASP A 54 9.11 9.08 3.01
CA ASP A 54 9.83 7.84 3.31
C ASP A 54 9.28 7.26 4.63
N SER A 55 8.95 5.96 4.63
CA SER A 55 8.43 5.26 5.81
C SER A 55 9.32 5.39 7.04
N LEU A 56 10.64 5.52 6.87
CA LEU A 56 11.58 5.72 7.97
C LEU A 56 11.38 7.06 8.71
N HIS A 57 10.75 8.04 8.06
CA HIS A 57 10.45 9.35 8.64
C HIS A 57 8.98 9.48 9.08
N MET A 58 8.14 8.47 8.90
CA MET A 58 6.73 8.53 9.29
C MET A 58 6.54 8.49 10.81
N THR A 59 5.85 9.51 11.28
CA THR A 59 5.47 9.75 12.68
C THR A 59 4.09 9.14 13.00
N GLU A 60 3.70 9.18 14.27
CA GLU A 60 2.34 8.78 14.68
C GLU A 60 1.26 9.70 14.10
N GLU A 61 1.54 11.00 13.94
CA GLU A 61 0.58 11.92 13.34
C GLU A 61 0.35 11.58 11.86
N ASP A 62 1.40 11.18 11.13
CA ASP A 62 1.25 10.70 9.74
C ASP A 62 0.37 9.43 9.69
N ARG A 63 0.54 8.50 10.64
CA ARG A 63 -0.30 7.29 10.76
C ARG A 63 -1.75 7.63 11.08
N LYS A 64 -1.98 8.63 11.93
CA LYS A 64 -3.31 9.14 12.23
C LYS A 64 -3.97 9.77 11.00
N THR A 65 -3.23 10.55 10.21
CA THR A 65 -3.71 11.08 8.92
C THR A 65 -4.09 9.96 7.95
N ILE A 66 -3.29 8.89 7.86
CA ILE A 66 -3.63 7.70 7.06
C ILE A 66 -4.94 7.08 7.55
N ALA A 67 -5.10 6.92 8.86
CA ALA A 67 -6.34 6.36 9.42
C ALA A 67 -7.56 7.25 9.15
N GLU A 68 -7.44 8.57 9.26
CA GLU A 68 -8.53 9.51 8.95
C GLU A 68 -8.93 9.44 7.46
N ALA A 69 -7.96 9.28 6.56
CA ALA A 69 -8.22 9.07 5.14
C ALA A 69 -8.95 7.74 4.88
N VAL A 70 -8.53 6.65 5.54
CA VAL A 70 -9.22 5.34 5.48
C VAL A 70 -10.66 5.48 5.98
N GLU A 71 -10.87 6.14 7.10
CA GLU A 71 -12.21 6.37 7.67
C GLU A 71 -13.10 7.19 6.71
N ALA A 72 -12.53 8.19 6.05
CA ALA A 72 -13.25 8.96 5.03
C ALA A 72 -13.66 8.12 3.82
N VAL A 73 -12.76 7.27 3.35
CA VAL A 73 -13.01 6.36 2.24
C VAL A 73 -14.06 5.31 2.62
N LEU A 74 -14.01 4.74 3.82
CA LEU A 74 -14.98 3.74 4.27
C LEU A 74 -16.43 4.25 4.23
N ARG A 75 -16.67 5.55 4.44
CA ARG A 75 -18.01 6.16 4.32
C ARG A 75 -18.59 6.08 2.90
N THR A 76 -17.75 5.88 1.89
CA THR A 76 -18.17 5.69 0.49
C THR A 76 -18.55 4.23 0.17
N GLN A 77 -18.45 3.33 1.15
CA GLN A 77 -18.72 1.89 1.01
C GLN A 77 -17.93 1.25 -0.15
N PRO A 78 -16.59 1.38 -0.16
CA PRO A 78 -15.76 0.81 -1.21
C PRO A 78 -15.79 -0.73 -1.15
N THR A 79 -15.44 -1.37 -2.27
CA THR A 79 -15.16 -2.81 -2.26
C THR A 79 -13.94 -3.13 -1.41
N GLY A 80 -12.93 -2.26 -1.41
CA GLY A 80 -11.72 -2.39 -0.61
C GLY A 80 -10.82 -1.16 -0.72
N ILE A 81 -9.85 -1.07 0.18
CA ILE A 81 -8.89 0.02 0.25
C ILE A 81 -7.50 -0.57 0.11
N VAL A 82 -6.67 0.00 -0.77
CA VAL A 82 -5.25 -0.33 -0.91
C VAL A 82 -4.44 0.90 -0.51
N ILE A 83 -3.44 0.70 0.34
CA ILE A 83 -2.53 1.74 0.82
C ILE A 83 -1.14 1.38 0.32
N LEU A 84 -0.59 2.20 -0.57
CA LEU A 84 0.80 2.12 -0.98
C LEU A 84 1.67 2.80 0.05
N HIS A 85 2.51 2.01 0.72
CA HIS A 85 3.29 2.41 1.87
C HIS A 85 4.75 1.98 1.71
N GLY A 86 5.67 2.73 2.35
CA GLY A 86 7.06 2.31 2.45
C GLY A 86 7.21 1.09 3.35
N THR A 87 8.05 0.13 2.97
CA THR A 87 8.06 -1.18 3.62
C THR A 87 8.69 -1.17 5.01
N ASP A 88 9.52 -0.17 5.36
CA ASP A 88 10.27 -0.18 6.62
C ASP A 88 9.43 -0.01 7.88
N THR A 89 8.32 0.71 7.80
CA THR A 89 7.40 0.93 8.93
C THR A 89 5.97 0.49 8.63
N LEU A 90 5.76 -0.27 7.53
CA LEU A 90 4.45 -0.81 7.13
C LEU A 90 3.82 -1.63 8.26
N GLU A 91 4.62 -2.43 8.98
CA GLU A 91 4.13 -3.23 10.12
C GLU A 91 3.55 -2.37 11.25
N LEU A 92 4.12 -1.19 11.50
CA LEU A 92 3.66 -0.27 12.54
C LEU A 92 2.33 0.39 12.13
N THR A 93 2.26 0.88 10.89
CA THR A 93 1.03 1.46 10.34
C THR A 93 -0.10 0.44 10.27
N GLY A 94 0.20 -0.79 9.83
CA GLY A 94 -0.80 -1.84 9.74
C GLY A 94 -1.34 -2.28 11.09
N LYS A 95 -0.50 -2.32 12.14
CA LYS A 95 -0.97 -2.54 13.52
C LYS A 95 -1.87 -1.41 14.00
N ALA A 96 -1.48 -0.15 13.81
CA ALA A 96 -2.30 1.00 14.20
C ALA A 96 -3.67 1.01 13.49
N LEU A 97 -3.72 0.63 12.21
CA LEU A 97 -4.97 0.50 11.46
C LEU A 97 -5.79 -0.70 11.95
N HIS A 98 -5.17 -1.84 12.26
CA HIS A 98 -5.86 -2.99 12.83
C HIS A 98 -6.56 -2.63 14.14
N ASP A 99 -5.85 -1.97 15.05
CA ASP A 99 -6.39 -1.57 16.36
C ASP A 99 -7.56 -0.58 16.20
N ARG A 100 -7.47 0.36 15.23
CA ARG A 100 -8.52 1.36 14.98
C ARG A 100 -9.73 0.83 14.21
N PHE A 101 -9.54 -0.16 13.33
CA PHE A 101 -10.56 -0.63 12.39
C PHE A 101 -10.95 -2.10 12.62
N ALA A 102 -11.03 -2.53 13.89
CA ALA A 102 -11.39 -3.89 14.28
C ALA A 102 -12.73 -4.39 13.70
N THR A 103 -13.67 -3.48 13.41
CA THR A 103 -15.00 -3.77 12.85
C THR A 103 -15.22 -3.19 11.45
N THR A 104 -14.15 -3.04 10.65
CA THR A 104 -14.25 -2.53 9.28
C THR A 104 -15.23 -3.34 8.42
N THR A 105 -15.94 -2.66 7.52
CA THR A 105 -16.88 -3.25 6.57
C THR A 105 -16.23 -3.62 5.24
N ALA A 106 -15.00 -3.18 5.00
CA ALA A 106 -14.22 -3.45 3.79
C ALA A 106 -12.77 -3.83 4.14
N PRO A 107 -12.09 -4.63 3.29
CA PRO A 107 -10.68 -4.94 3.47
C PRO A 107 -9.79 -3.69 3.30
N ILE A 108 -8.83 -3.54 4.20
CA ILE A 108 -7.79 -2.49 4.18
C ILE A 108 -6.46 -3.20 3.94
N ILE A 109 -5.87 -2.99 2.77
CA ILE A 109 -4.68 -3.68 2.31
C ILE A 109 -3.51 -2.71 2.31
N LEU A 110 -2.49 -2.96 3.11
CA LEU A 110 -1.20 -2.30 3.00
C LEU A 110 -0.30 -3.10 2.04
N THR A 111 0.35 -2.39 1.12
CA THR A 111 1.37 -2.99 0.26
C THR A 111 2.49 -1.98 -0.02
N GLY A 112 3.59 -2.46 -0.57
CA GLY A 112 4.75 -1.66 -0.92
C GLY A 112 5.68 -2.47 -1.82
N ALA A 113 6.87 -1.94 -2.05
CA ALA A 113 7.90 -2.64 -2.83
C ALA A 113 9.23 -2.63 -2.08
N MET A 114 9.97 -3.73 -2.18
CA MET A 114 11.34 -3.82 -1.70
C MET A 114 12.32 -3.16 -2.67
N ARG A 115 11.96 -3.13 -3.97
CA ARG A 115 12.71 -2.46 -5.02
C ARG A 115 11.85 -1.39 -5.71
N PRO A 116 12.37 -0.16 -5.92
CA PRO A 116 11.66 0.86 -6.68
C PRO A 116 11.16 0.36 -8.03
N TYR A 117 10.01 0.86 -8.46
CA TYR A 117 9.34 0.43 -9.70
C TYR A 117 10.24 0.54 -10.95
N GLU A 118 11.13 1.53 -10.97
CA GLU A 118 12.02 1.78 -12.12
C GLU A 118 13.19 0.78 -12.22
N MET A 119 13.41 -0.05 -11.19
CA MET A 119 14.46 -1.07 -11.21
C MET A 119 14.03 -2.35 -11.94
N VAL A 120 15.00 -2.99 -12.59
CA VAL A 120 14.82 -4.33 -13.18
C VAL A 120 14.47 -5.34 -12.08
N ARG A 121 13.50 -6.21 -12.36
CA ARG A 121 12.94 -7.18 -11.39
C ARG A 121 12.39 -6.50 -10.12
N SER A 122 11.72 -5.35 -10.27
CA SER A 122 10.94 -4.75 -9.19
C SER A 122 9.70 -5.57 -8.88
N ASP A 123 9.43 -5.72 -7.58
CA ASP A 123 8.23 -6.33 -7.01
C ASP A 123 7.03 -5.36 -6.96
N ALA A 124 7.22 -4.08 -7.32
CA ALA A 124 6.20 -3.04 -7.26
C ALA A 124 4.91 -3.39 -8.02
N LEU A 125 5.02 -3.74 -9.30
CA LEU A 125 3.84 -4.03 -10.13
C LEU A 125 3.14 -5.31 -9.67
N GLN A 126 3.92 -6.33 -9.27
CA GLN A 126 3.39 -7.56 -8.71
C GLN A 126 2.58 -7.27 -7.46
N ASN A 127 3.19 -6.62 -6.46
CA ASN A 127 2.55 -6.36 -5.17
C ASN A 127 1.31 -5.45 -5.31
N LEU A 128 1.34 -4.43 -6.18
CA LEU A 128 0.16 -3.60 -6.48
C LEU A 128 -0.97 -4.45 -7.08
N THR A 129 -0.66 -5.29 -8.08
CA THR A 129 -1.65 -6.13 -8.74
C THR A 129 -2.30 -7.11 -7.76
N GLU A 130 -1.47 -7.75 -6.92
CA GLU A 130 -1.92 -8.66 -5.88
C GLU A 130 -2.77 -7.95 -4.83
N ALA A 131 -2.40 -6.74 -4.41
CA ALA A 131 -3.16 -5.96 -3.44
C ALA A 131 -4.54 -5.52 -3.98
N VAL A 132 -4.59 -5.05 -5.24
CA VAL A 132 -5.85 -4.73 -5.93
C VAL A 132 -6.74 -5.96 -6.05
N PHE A 133 -6.18 -7.12 -6.38
CA PHE A 133 -6.93 -8.37 -6.42
C PHE A 133 -7.47 -8.76 -5.03
N ALA A 134 -6.58 -8.76 -4.02
CA ALA A 134 -6.91 -9.12 -2.64
C ALA A 134 -8.04 -8.24 -2.07
N ALA A 135 -8.00 -6.93 -2.31
CA ALA A 135 -9.03 -5.98 -1.89
C ALA A 135 -10.44 -6.32 -2.41
N GLY A 136 -10.56 -7.13 -3.48
CA GLY A 136 -11.83 -7.57 -4.02
C GLY A 136 -12.28 -8.99 -3.62
N VAL A 137 -11.48 -9.72 -2.84
CA VAL A 137 -11.73 -11.15 -2.54
C VAL A 137 -11.53 -11.56 -1.09
N VAL A 138 -10.70 -10.86 -0.32
CA VAL A 138 -10.52 -11.17 1.11
C VAL A 138 -11.66 -10.60 1.94
N LYS A 139 -11.89 -11.18 3.12
CA LYS A 139 -12.90 -10.68 4.07
C LYS A 139 -12.49 -9.31 4.62
N PRO A 140 -13.43 -8.51 5.15
CA PRO A 140 -13.10 -7.28 5.85
C PRO A 140 -12.08 -7.53 6.97
N GLY A 141 -11.07 -6.65 7.06
CA GLY A 141 -9.93 -6.79 7.95
C GLY A 141 -8.73 -5.96 7.44
N VAL A 142 -7.64 -5.95 8.20
CA VAL A 142 -6.41 -5.23 7.83
C VAL A 142 -5.33 -6.24 7.46
N TYR A 143 -4.74 -6.09 6.28
CA TYR A 143 -3.80 -7.05 5.72
C TYR A 143 -2.55 -6.38 5.17
N CYS A 144 -1.44 -7.10 5.18
CA CYS A 144 -0.30 -6.83 4.33
C CYS A 144 -0.35 -7.78 3.13
N VAL A 145 -0.27 -7.23 1.91
CA VAL A 145 -0.19 -8.04 0.68
C VAL A 145 1.13 -7.80 -0.03
N ALA A 146 1.93 -8.86 -0.19
CA ALA A 146 3.17 -8.83 -0.95
C ALA A 146 3.62 -10.25 -1.33
N HIS A 147 4.26 -10.40 -2.48
CA HIS A 147 4.90 -11.65 -2.93
C HIS A 147 3.95 -12.87 -2.86
N GLY A 148 2.73 -12.72 -3.38
CA GLY A 148 1.72 -13.77 -3.50
C GLY A 148 1.02 -14.14 -2.20
N ARG A 149 1.14 -13.33 -1.14
CA ARG A 149 0.58 -13.62 0.19
C ARG A 149 -0.23 -12.45 0.71
N ALA A 150 -1.35 -12.75 1.36
CA ALA A 150 -2.16 -11.82 2.14
C ALA A 150 -2.07 -12.21 3.63
N LEU A 151 -1.33 -11.43 4.42
CA LEU A 151 -1.06 -11.69 5.83
C LEU A 151 -1.92 -10.76 6.68
N ALA A 152 -2.65 -11.31 7.65
CA ALA A 152 -3.55 -10.52 8.50
C ALA A 152 -2.78 -9.87 9.66
N PHE A 153 -3.05 -8.58 9.91
CA PHE A 153 -2.62 -7.93 11.15
C PHE A 153 -3.41 -8.47 12.36
N PRO A 154 -2.82 -8.50 13.57
CA PRO A 154 -1.61 -7.78 13.98
C PRO A 154 -0.29 -8.55 13.83
N ASN A 155 -0.31 -9.80 13.36
CA ASN A 155 0.86 -10.70 13.41
C ASN A 155 1.79 -10.58 12.19
N VAL A 156 1.90 -9.41 11.55
CA VAL A 156 2.75 -9.23 10.37
C VAL A 156 4.05 -8.54 10.75
N THR A 157 5.19 -9.06 10.28
CA THR A 157 6.50 -8.40 10.42
C THR A 157 7.34 -8.47 9.14
N LYS A 158 8.24 -7.50 8.95
CA LYS A 158 9.19 -7.48 7.82
C LYS A 158 10.40 -8.37 8.11
N ASP A 159 10.55 -9.45 7.35
CA ASP A 159 11.78 -10.22 7.28
C ASP A 159 12.78 -9.51 6.36
N ARG A 160 13.70 -8.75 6.96
CA ARG A 160 14.72 -7.98 6.24
C ARG A 160 15.73 -8.86 5.51
N ALA A 161 16.00 -10.07 6.02
CA ALA A 161 16.95 -10.99 5.39
C ALA A 161 16.36 -11.61 4.10
N LYS A 162 15.06 -11.94 4.13
CA LYS A 162 14.35 -12.49 2.96
C LYS A 162 13.78 -11.40 2.04
N GLY A 163 13.76 -10.15 2.46
CA GLY A 163 13.16 -9.06 1.71
C GLY A 163 11.66 -9.27 1.50
N THR A 164 10.93 -9.65 2.56
CA THR A 164 9.50 -9.93 2.46
C THR A 164 8.78 -9.74 3.80
N PHE A 165 7.47 -9.98 3.85
CA PHE A 165 6.69 -10.01 5.09
C PHE A 165 6.38 -11.45 5.52
N VAL A 166 6.28 -11.69 6.82
CA VAL A 166 5.98 -13.00 7.42
C VAL A 166 4.98 -12.86 8.56
N GLU A 167 4.28 -13.94 8.87
CA GLU A 167 3.45 -14.04 10.07
C GLU A 167 4.35 -14.39 11.28
N LYS A 168 4.08 -13.76 12.43
CA LYS A 168 4.80 -13.96 13.69
C LYS A 168 3.99 -14.78 14.68
#